data_AF-A0A954M9M4-F1
#
_entry.id   AF-A0A954M9M4-F1
#
_cell.length_a   1.000
_cell.length_b   1.000
_cell.length_c   1.000
_cell.angle_alpha   90.00
_cell.angle_beta   90.00
_cell.angle_gamma   90.00
#
_symmetry.space_group_name_H-M   'P 1'
#
loop_
_entity.id
_entity.type
_entity.pdbx_description
1 polymer ?
#
loop_
_entity_poly.entity_id
_entity_poly.type
_entity_poly.pdbx_seq_one_letter_code
_entity_poly.pdbx_strand_id
1 'polypeptide(L)' 'MENEAVFISAVTGELGGERSHVATDLRTAEVTVYDQEYFRSKGGLLLQLLDDYIRKCAAVIHLVGARAGFAPKQNEVDFI' A
#
# COMPACT_ATOMS: atom_id res chain seq x y z
N MET A 1 -8.94 -20.99 0.62
CA MET A 1 -7.67 -20.57 1.25
C MET A 1 -7.94 -19.19 1.80
N GLU A 2 -7.74 -19.02 3.10
CA GLU A 2 -7.89 -17.71 3.75
C GLU A 2 -6.86 -16.74 3.15
N ASN A 3 -7.21 -15.46 3.17
CA ASN A 3 -6.55 -14.45 2.38
C ASN A 3 -5.23 -14.01 3.05
N GLU A 4 -4.13 -14.74 2.87
CA GLU A 4 -2.84 -14.50 3.54
C GLU A 4 -2.10 -13.23 3.07
N ALA A 5 -2.77 -12.33 2.35
CA ALA A 5 -2.15 -11.11 1.89
C ALA A 5 -2.23 -9.99 2.93
N VAL A 6 -1.17 -9.19 3.02
CA VAL A 6 -1.12 -7.98 3.84
C VAL A 6 -0.77 -6.77 2.99
N PHE A 7 -1.38 -5.63 3.31
CA PHE A 7 -1.03 -4.34 2.71
C PHE A 7 -0.13 -3.56 3.64
N ILE A 8 1.01 -3.05 3.16
CA ILE A 8 1.92 -2.22 3.96
C ILE A 8 1.85 -0.77 3.49
N SER A 9 1.39 0.10 4.40
CA SER A 9 1.28 1.54 4.20
C SER A 9 2.37 2.29 4.96
N ALA A 10 3.09 3.17 4.28
CA ALA A 10 4.11 4.03 4.89
C ALA A 10 4.30 5.30 4.05
N VAL A 11 4.75 6.40 4.67
CA VAL A 11 5.17 7.59 3.92
C VAL A 11 6.46 7.27 3.19
N THR A 12 6.40 7.10 1.86
CA THR A 12 7.55 6.66 1.05
C THR A 12 8.80 7.53 1.24
N GLY A 13 8.64 8.85 1.37
CA GLY A 13 9.77 9.78 1.57
C GLY A 13 10.32 9.83 3.01
N GLU A 14 9.78 9.03 3.93
CA GLU A 14 10.22 8.95 5.33
C GLU A 14 10.62 7.52 5.71
N LEU A 15 9.70 6.57 5.45
CA LEU A 15 9.77 5.19 5.94
C LEU A 15 9.83 4.17 4.81
N GLY A 16 10.28 4.58 3.62
CA GLY A 16 10.35 3.70 2.44
C GLY A 16 11.33 2.53 2.61
N GLY A 17 12.44 2.76 3.33
CA GLY A 17 13.43 1.72 3.62
C GLY A 17 12.90 0.68 4.62
N GLU A 18 12.30 1.16 5.70
CA GLU A 18 11.66 0.38 6.75
C GLU A 18 10.50 -0.45 6.18
N ARG A 19 9.67 0.15 5.33
CA ARG A 19 8.63 -0.57 4.57
C ARG A 19 9.22 -1.73 3.78
N SER A 20 10.34 -1.51 3.09
CA SER A 20 11.01 -2.53 2.28
C SER A 20 11.58 -3.66 3.12
N HIS A 21 12.14 -3.35 4.29
CA HIS A 21 12.63 -4.38 5.23
C HIS A 21 11.48 -5.24 5.75
N VAL A 22 10.40 -4.64 6.25
CA VAL A 22 9.22 -5.37 6.74
C VAL A 22 8.60 -6.23 5.61
N ALA A 23 8.50 -5.68 4.40
CA ALA A 23 8.01 -6.43 3.25
C ALA A 23 8.90 -7.63 2.90
N THR A 24 10.22 -7.50 3.05
CA THR A 24 11.19 -8.58 2.81
C THR A 24 11.02 -9.68 3.84
N ASP A 25 10.97 -9.34 5.13
CA ASP A 25 10.79 -10.30 6.21
C ASP A 25 9.47 -11.09 6.07
N LEU A 26 8.38 -10.41 5.72
CA LEU A 26 7.07 -11.05 5.49
C LEU A 26 7.08 -11.98 4.28
N ARG A 27 7.70 -11.56 3.17
CA ARG A 27 7.85 -12.41 1.98
C ARG A 27 8.73 -13.64 2.26
N THR A 28 9.75 -13.51 3.10
CA THR A 28 10.57 -14.65 3.58
C THR A 28 9.73 -15.62 4.42
N ALA A 29 8.72 -15.14 5.14
CA ALA A 29 7.74 -15.95 5.84
C ALA A 29 6.58 -16.44 4.95
N GLU A 30 6.74 -16.38 3.62
CA GLU A 30 5.74 -16.81 2.61
C GLU A 30 4.42 -16.02 2.63
N VAL A 31 4.39 -14.84 3.26
CA VAL A 31 3.22 -13.95 3.27
C VAL A 31 3.17 -13.14 1.97
N THR A 32 1.99 -13.07 1.34
CA THR A 32 1.80 -12.20 0.17
C THR A 32 1.75 -10.74 0.61
N VAL A 33 2.60 -9.88 0.04
CA VAL A 33 2.68 -8.46 0.41
C VAL A 33 2.30 -7.56 -0.75
N TYR A 34 1.29 -6.72 -0.55
CA TYR A 34 0.97 -5.59 -1.41
C TYR A 34 1.53 -4.30 -0.81
N ASP A 35 2.18 -3.49 -1.64
CA ASP A 35 2.73 -2.19 -1.26
C ASP A 35 2.41 -1.15 -2.33
N GLN A 36 2.77 0.11 -2.05
CA GLN A 36 2.42 1.21 -2.95
C GLN A 36 3.17 1.18 -4.30
N GLU A 37 4.23 0.38 -4.47
CA GLU A 37 4.96 0.28 -5.74
C GLU A 37 4.24 -0.66 -6.73
N TYR A 38 3.34 -1.52 -6.24
CA TYR A 38 2.40 -2.27 -7.07
C TYR A 38 1.32 -1.39 -7.70
N PHE A 39 1.12 -0.15 -7.23
CA PHE A 39 0.28 0.84 -7.90
C PHE A 39 0.98 1.38 -9.16
N ARG A 40 1.14 0.53 -10.18
CA ARG A 40 1.28 1.06 -11.53
C ARG A 40 -0.05 1.70 -11.87
N SER A 41 -0.09 3.03 -11.92
CA SER A 41 -1.20 3.83 -12.45
C SER A 41 -1.59 3.30 -13.84
N LYS A 42 -2.52 2.36 -13.89
CA LYS A 42 -3.04 1.77 -15.14
C LYS A 42 -4.31 2.47 -15.63
N GLY A 43 -4.59 3.68 -15.12
CA GLY A 43 -5.88 4.35 -15.27
C GLY A 43 -6.87 3.87 -14.20
N GLY A 44 -7.63 4.80 -13.61
CA GLY A 44 -8.51 4.59 -12.47
C GLY A 44 -8.21 5.56 -11.32
N LEU A 45 -9.19 5.77 -10.43
CA LEU A 45 -9.01 6.65 -9.27
C LEU A 45 -8.12 5.96 -8.24
N LEU A 46 -7.16 6.69 -7.69
CA LEU A 46 -6.19 6.17 -6.71
C LEU A 46 -6.89 5.53 -5.52
N LEU A 47 -8.00 6.11 -5.05
CA LEU A 47 -8.78 5.58 -3.94
C LEU A 47 -9.46 4.25 -4.27
N GLN A 48 -9.93 4.06 -5.50
CA GLN A 48 -10.52 2.79 -5.92
C GLN A 48 -9.47 1.69 -6.00
N LEU A 49 -8.29 2.02 -6.55
CA LEU A 49 -7.18 1.07 -6.56
C LEU A 49 -6.77 0.67 -5.14
N LEU A 50 -6.63 1.64 -4.23
CA LEU A 50 -6.33 1.36 -2.82
C LEU A 50 -7.38 0.44 -2.19
N ASP A 51 -8.68 0.73 -2.39
CA ASP A 51 -9.77 -0.08 -1.88
C ASP A 51 -9.71 -1.53 -2.42
N ASP A 52 -9.49 -1.69 -3.72
CA ASP A 52 -9.40 -3.00 -4.37
C ASP A 52 -8.24 -3.87 -3.85
N TYR A 53 -7.09 -3.26 -3.55
CA TYR A 53 -5.96 -3.99 -2.97
C TYR A 53 -6.19 -4.30 -1.49
N ILE A 54 -6.67 -3.34 -0.70
CA ILE A 54 -6.92 -3.53 0.73
C ILE A 54 -8.00 -4.60 0.96
N ARG A 55 -9.06 -4.62 0.14
CA ARG A 55 -10.12 -5.64 0.21
C ARG A 55 -9.62 -7.06 -0.05
N LYS A 56 -8.50 -7.21 -0.76
CA LYS A 56 -7.82 -8.48 -1.01
C LYS A 56 -6.81 -8.83 0.09
N CYS A 57 -6.70 -8.07 1.17
CA CYS A 57 -5.80 -8.37 2.27
C CYS A 57 -6.57 -8.87 3.50
N ALA A 58 -5.96 -9.74 4.31
CA ALA A 58 -6.44 -10.03 5.65
C ALA A 58 -6.12 -8.91 6.64
N ALA A 59 -5.05 -8.15 6.41
CA ALA A 59 -4.61 -7.10 7.32
C ALA A 59 -3.90 -5.94 6.61
N VAL A 60 -3.88 -4.80 7.30
CA VAL A 60 -3.09 -3.61 6.94
C VAL A 60 -2.06 -3.36 8.03
N ILE A 61 -0.80 -3.23 7.63
CA ILE A 61 0.30 -2.79 8.48
C ILE A 61 0.60 -1.34 8.12
N HIS A 62 0.40 -0.42 9.07
CA HIS A 62 0.72 0.99 8.88
C HIS A 62 1.95 1.37 9.70
N LEU A 63 3.01 1.80 9.00
CA LEU A 63 4.22 2.33 9.65
C LEU A 63 4.02 3.82 9.92
N VAL A 64 4.07 4.20 11.20
CA VAL A 64 3.79 5.56 11.66
C VAL A 64 5.10 6.32 11.85
N GLY A 65 5.24 7.43 11.15
CA GLY A 65 6.34 8.39 11.27
C GLY A 65 5.84 9.77 11.66
N ALA A 66 6.70 10.78 11.54
CA ALA A 66 6.37 12.17 11.83
C ALA A 66 5.64 12.88 10.67
N ARG A 67 5.71 12.37 9.44
CA ARG A 67 5.08 13.00 8.27
C ARG A 67 3.70 12.39 7.99
N ALA A 68 2.81 13.22 7.43
CA ALA A 68 1.44 12.82 7.06
C ALA A 68 1.30 12.33 5.60
N GLY A 69 2.40 12.28 4.83
CA GLY A 69 2.35 11.95 3.40
C GLY A 69 1.91 13.12 2.51
N PHE A 70 1.23 12.80 1.41
CA PHE A 70 0.76 13.78 0.42
C PHE A 70 -0.75 13.60 0.18
N ALA A 71 -1.46 14.71 -0.03
CA ALA A 71 -2.83 14.67 -0.52
C ALA A 71 -2.84 14.15 -1.98
N PRO A 72 -3.84 13.34 -2.38
CA PRO A 72 -4.00 12.94 -3.77
C PRO A 72 -4.23 14.18 -4.65
N LYS A 73 -3.74 14.13 -5.89
CA LYS A 73 -4.03 15.16 -6.89
C LYS A 73 -5.49 15.06 -7.32
N GLN A 74 -6.08 16.17 -7.77
CA GLN A 74 -7.49 16.23 -8.16
C GLN A 74 -7.87 15.17 -9.22
N ASN A 75 -7.00 14.93 -10.20
CA ASN A 75 -7.21 13.94 -11.25
C ASN A 75 -7.06 12.47 -10.78
N GLU A 76 -6.70 12.24 -9.52
CA GLU A 76 -6.61 10.92 -8.88
C GLU A 76 -7.86 10.61 -8.03
N VAL A 77 -8.75 11.59 -7.83
CA VAL A 77 -9.98 11.47 -7.03
C VAL A 77 -11.26 11.79 -7.80
N ASP A 78 -11.22 12.59 -8.86
CA ASP A 78 -12.43 12.95 -9.63
C ASP A 78 -12.82 11.89 -10.66
N PHE A 79 -14.05 11.37 -10.53
CA PHE A 79 -14.75 10.64 -11.59
C PHE A 79 -15.02 11.61 -12.75
N ILE A 80 -14.26 11.53 -13.83
CA ILE A 80 -14.62 12.17 -15.12
C ILE A 80 -15.60 11.25 -15.85
#